data_AF-A0A1Q8LXN2-F1
#
_entry.id   AF-A0A1Q8LXN2-F1
#
_cell.length_a   1.000
_cell.length_b   1.000
_cell.length_c   1.000
_cell.angle_alpha   90.00
_cell.angle_beta   90.00
_cell.angle_gamma   90.00
#
_symmetry.space_group_name_H-M   'P 1'
#
loop_
_entity.id
_entity.type
_entity.pdbx_description
1 polymer ?
#
loop_
_entity_poly.entity_id
_entity_poly.type
_entity_poly.pdbx_seq_one_letter_code
_entity_poly.pdbx_strand_id
1 'polypeptide(L)'
;MTATLDTPTDRHDVSTEQPFLTAAEYVLTARQLVLALAAHLARYGDTLAVKVVDPLSAIDAVMRFDGGDLHTWTTSRTPDDIAAIRARAEHIARDYFGHAFPAVPW
;
A
#
# COMPACT_ATOMS: atom_id res chain seq x y z
N MET A 1 28.25 -40.17 6.32
CA MET A 1 28.40 -38.72 6.53
C MET A 1 28.08 -38.05 5.22
N THR A 2 26.89 -37.45 5.12
CA THR A 2 26.43 -36.75 3.92
C THR A 2 25.64 -35.55 4.41
N ALA A 3 26.17 -34.36 4.18
CA ALA A 3 25.53 -33.10 4.51
C ALA A 3 24.62 -32.71 3.34
N THR A 4 23.31 -32.62 3.59
CA THR A 4 22.37 -31.98 2.67
C THR A 4 22.17 -30.55 3.16
N LEU A 5 22.76 -29.59 2.42
CA LEU A 5 22.38 -28.19 2.50
C LEU A 5 20.99 -28.06 1.86
N ASP A 6 19.94 -28.08 2.66
CA ASP A 6 18.66 -27.51 2.23
C ASP A 6 18.79 -25.99 2.36
N THR A 7 18.96 -25.37 1.20
CA THR A 7 18.94 -23.92 1.04
C THR A 7 17.52 -23.45 1.38
N PRO A 8 17.30 -22.53 2.34
CA PRO A 8 15.99 -21.95 2.50
C PRO A 8 15.66 -21.21 1.20
N THR A 9 14.69 -21.75 0.46
CA THR A 9 14.10 -21.05 -0.67
C THR A 9 13.48 -19.80 -0.10
N ASP A 10 14.14 -18.68 -0.35
CA ASP A 10 13.67 -17.31 -0.14
C ASP A 10 12.40 -17.11 -0.96
N ARG A 11 11.29 -17.65 -0.46
CA ARG A 11 9.98 -17.10 -0.76
C ARG A 11 9.97 -15.76 -0.03
N HIS A 12 10.16 -14.68 -0.78
CA HIS A 12 9.69 -13.38 -0.36
C HIS A 12 8.19 -13.50 -0.08
N ASP A 13 7.91 -13.77 1.18
CA ASP A 13 6.62 -14.19 1.67
C ASP A 13 5.74 -12.95 1.77
N VAL A 14 5.03 -12.65 0.68
CA VAL A 14 3.93 -11.68 0.68
C VAL A 14 2.87 -12.02 1.74
N SER A 15 2.92 -13.21 2.34
CA SER A 15 2.04 -13.70 3.40
C SER A 15 2.49 -13.36 4.84
N THR A 16 3.57 -12.58 5.06
CA THR A 16 4.12 -12.28 6.42
C THR A 16 3.89 -10.86 6.94
N GLU A 17 3.31 -9.95 6.16
CA GLU A 17 3.08 -8.60 6.68
C GLU A 17 1.96 -8.60 7.72
N GLN A 18 2.26 -8.01 8.89
CA GLN A 18 1.28 -7.89 9.96
C GLN A 18 0.13 -6.96 9.52
N PRO A 19 -1.12 -7.28 9.93
CA PRO A 19 -2.23 -6.35 9.84
C PRO A 19 -1.87 -5.01 10.47
N PHE A 20 -2.11 -3.92 9.74
CA PHE A 20 -1.90 -2.56 10.21
C PHE A 20 -3.24 -1.86 10.51
N LEU A 21 -4.22 -2.02 9.60
CA LEU A 21 -5.55 -1.42 9.73
C LEU A 21 -6.62 -2.51 9.64
N THR A 22 -7.50 -2.57 10.65
CA THR A 22 -8.66 -3.45 10.66
C THR A 22 -9.92 -2.61 10.60
N ALA A 23 -10.71 -2.79 9.55
CA ALA A 23 -12.05 -2.24 9.39
C ALA A 23 -13.09 -3.37 9.46
N ALA A 24 -14.37 -3.02 9.48
CA ALA A 24 -15.45 -4.00 9.58
C ALA A 24 -15.48 -5.02 8.43
N GLU A 25 -15.03 -4.63 7.23
CA GLU A 25 -15.16 -5.42 6.01
C GLU A 25 -13.82 -5.83 5.39
N TYR A 26 -12.70 -5.29 5.91
CA TYR A 26 -11.38 -5.56 5.36
C TYR A 26 -10.28 -5.40 6.41
N VAL A 27 -9.16 -6.04 6.14
CA VAL A 27 -7.92 -5.93 6.92
C VAL A 27 -6.81 -5.58 5.93
N LEU A 28 -6.02 -4.55 6.23
CA LEU A 28 -4.93 -4.09 5.38
C LEU A 28 -3.60 -4.17 6.12
N THR A 29 -2.57 -4.65 5.41
CA THR A 29 -1.18 -4.42 5.80
C THR A 29 -0.77 -2.98 5.50
N ALA A 30 0.36 -2.53 6.05
CA ALA A 30 0.89 -1.20 5.73
C ALA A 30 1.14 -1.02 4.22
N ARG A 31 1.64 -2.06 3.54
CA ARG A 31 1.81 -2.05 2.09
C ARG A 31 0.49 -1.85 1.34
N GLN A 32 -0.54 -2.62 1.70
CA GLN A 32 -1.84 -2.52 1.06
C GLN A 32 -2.48 -1.15 1.31
N LEU A 33 -2.24 -0.56 2.48
CA LEU A 33 -2.67 0.80 2.79
C LEU A 33 -2.01 1.82 1.84
N VAL A 34 -0.69 1.75 1.65
CA VAL A 34 0.01 2.62 0.69
C VAL A 34 -0.53 2.41 -0.72
N LEU A 35 -0.79 1.17 -1.13
CA LEU A 35 -1.34 0.88 -2.45
C LEU A 35 -2.77 1.42 -2.62
N ALA A 36 -3.60 1.39 -1.57
CA ALA A 36 -4.94 1.97 -1.61
C ALA A 36 -4.88 3.49 -1.77
N LEU A 37 -4.01 4.17 -1.02
CA LEU A 37 -3.77 5.60 -1.18
C LEU A 37 -3.19 5.93 -2.56
N ALA A 38 -2.25 5.12 -3.06
CA ALA A 38 -1.67 5.28 -4.39
C ALA A 38 -2.72 5.12 -5.50
N ALA A 39 -3.62 4.15 -5.37
CA ALA A 39 -4.75 3.96 -6.30
C ALA A 39 -5.67 5.19 -6.28
N HIS A 40 -5.98 5.73 -5.11
CA HIS A 40 -6.76 6.95 -4.97
C HIS A 40 -6.07 8.15 -5.65
N LEU A 41 -4.80 8.39 -5.35
CA LEU A 41 -3.99 9.46 -5.96
C LEU A 41 -3.92 9.35 -7.48
N ALA A 42 -3.70 8.13 -7.99
CA ALA A 42 -3.59 7.87 -9.41
C ALA A 42 -4.89 8.14 -10.17
N ARG A 43 -6.04 8.09 -9.49
CA ARG A 43 -7.37 8.23 -10.09
C ARG A 43 -7.96 9.62 -9.91
N TYR A 44 -7.75 10.24 -8.75
CA TYR A 44 -8.39 11.50 -8.38
C TYR A 44 -7.40 12.67 -8.26
N GLY A 45 -6.09 12.43 -8.44
CA GLY A 45 -5.04 13.42 -8.31
C GLY A 45 -4.61 13.64 -6.86
N ASP A 46 -3.79 14.67 -6.60
CA ASP A 46 -3.24 14.96 -5.26
C ASP A 46 -4.23 15.72 -4.35
N THR A 47 -5.45 15.19 -4.21
CA THR A 47 -6.51 15.71 -3.32
C THR A 47 -6.20 15.50 -1.83
N LEU A 48 -5.28 14.58 -1.54
CA LEU A 48 -4.83 14.27 -0.18
C LEU A 48 -3.84 15.31 0.37
N ALA A 49 -2.95 15.84 -0.47
CA ALA A 49 -1.98 16.85 -0.05
C ALA A 49 -2.60 18.18 0.37
N VAL A 50 -3.69 18.55 -0.27
CA VAL A 50 -4.49 19.74 0.07
C VAL A 50 -5.47 19.48 1.22
N LYS A 51 -5.44 18.29 1.83
CA LYS A 51 -6.35 17.83 2.89
C LYS A 51 -7.82 17.99 2.54
N VAL A 52 -8.16 17.88 1.25
CA VAL A 52 -9.56 17.92 0.78
C VAL A 52 -10.27 16.62 1.12
N VAL A 53 -9.55 15.50 1.09
CA VAL A 53 -10.05 14.19 1.49
C VAL A 53 -9.17 13.65 2.62
N ASP A 54 -9.81 13.13 3.66
CA ASP A 54 -9.12 12.43 4.75
C ASP A 54 -8.56 11.07 4.26
N PRO A 55 -7.31 10.71 4.60
CA PRO A 55 -6.69 9.46 4.16
C PRO A 55 -7.50 8.18 4.46
N LEU A 56 -8.18 8.09 5.61
CA LEU A 56 -9.04 6.93 5.89
C LEU A 56 -10.26 6.90 4.97
N SER A 57 -10.85 8.06 4.70
CA SER A 57 -11.96 8.17 3.74
C SER A 57 -11.55 7.76 2.32
N ALA A 58 -10.32 8.10 1.92
CA ALA A 58 -9.78 7.68 0.62
C ALA A 58 -9.53 6.16 0.55
N ILE A 59 -9.00 5.56 1.62
CA ILE A 59 -8.83 4.11 1.72
C ILE A 59 -10.19 3.40 1.68
N ASP A 60 -11.15 3.85 2.47
CA ASP A 60 -12.52 3.33 2.49
C ASP A 60 -13.13 3.38 1.09
N ALA A 61 -12.93 4.47 0.36
CA ALA A 61 -13.46 4.63 -0.99
C ALA A 61 -12.88 3.59 -1.97
N VAL A 62 -11.56 3.36 -1.92
CA VAL A 62 -10.91 2.36 -2.78
C VAL A 62 -11.36 0.94 -2.40
N MET A 63 -11.41 0.63 -1.12
CA MET A 63 -11.76 -0.72 -0.65
C MET A 63 -13.23 -1.07 -0.91
N ARG A 64 -14.16 -0.11 -0.75
CA ARG A 64 -15.60 -0.38 -0.88
C ARG A 64 -16.17 -0.11 -2.26
N PHE A 65 -15.70 0.92 -2.95
CA PHE A 65 -16.32 1.35 -4.21
C PHE A 65 -15.48 0.99 -5.44
N ASP A 66 -14.16 0.92 -5.31
CA ASP A 66 -13.26 0.50 -6.39
C ASP A 66 -12.90 -0.99 -6.33
N GLY A 67 -13.69 -1.77 -5.57
CA GLY A 67 -13.58 -3.23 -5.49
C GLY A 67 -12.31 -3.73 -4.79
N GLY A 68 -11.57 -2.86 -4.10
CA GLY A 68 -10.28 -3.21 -3.50
C GLY A 68 -9.17 -3.44 -4.53
N ASP A 69 -9.29 -2.86 -5.74
CA ASP A 69 -8.26 -2.98 -6.76
C ASP A 69 -7.07 -2.06 -6.47
N LEU A 70 -6.01 -2.67 -5.93
CA LEU A 70 -4.80 -1.99 -5.51
C LEU A 70 -3.75 -1.82 -6.62
N HIS A 71 -3.97 -2.41 -7.80
CA HIS A 71 -2.91 -2.58 -8.80
C HIS A 71 -3.26 -2.11 -10.20
N THR A 72 -4.53 -2.05 -10.61
CA THR A 72 -4.88 -1.68 -12.00
C THR A 72 -4.37 -0.31 -12.41
N TRP A 73 -4.21 0.63 -11.47
CA TRP A 73 -3.64 1.94 -11.74
C TRP A 73 -2.20 1.89 -12.26
N THR A 74 -1.47 0.78 -12.11
CA THR A 74 -0.09 0.65 -12.62
C THR A 74 -0.02 0.29 -14.11
N THR A 75 -1.09 -0.29 -14.69
CA THR A 75 -1.07 -0.92 -16.02
C THR A 75 -0.71 -0.01 -17.21
N SER A 76 -0.92 1.30 -17.08
CA SER A 76 -0.67 2.30 -18.13
C SER A 76 0.42 3.31 -17.76
N ARG A 77 1.21 3.01 -16.72
CA ARG A 77 2.20 3.94 -16.15
C ARG A 77 3.61 3.39 -16.24
N THR A 78 4.58 4.30 -16.33
CA THR A 78 5.99 3.91 -16.30
C THR A 78 6.39 3.45 -14.89
N PRO A 79 7.46 2.64 -14.74
CA PRO A 79 7.99 2.29 -13.43
C PRO A 79 8.32 3.50 -12.55
N ASP A 80 8.84 4.57 -13.15
CA ASP A 80 9.19 5.81 -12.43
C ASP A 80 7.94 6.53 -11.91
N ASP A 81 6.87 6.60 -12.72
CA ASP A 81 5.59 7.16 -12.27
C ASP A 81 4.98 6.34 -11.13
N ILE A 82 5.05 5.01 -11.22
CA ILE A 82 4.56 4.11 -10.18
C ILE A 82 5.34 4.34 -8.88
N ALA A 83 6.67 4.42 -8.97
CA ALA A 83 7.53 4.68 -7.82
C ALA A 83 7.24 6.06 -7.18
N ALA A 84 7.04 7.10 -8.00
CA ALA A 84 6.71 8.44 -7.52
C ALA A 84 5.37 8.47 -6.78
N ILE A 85 4.33 7.85 -7.33
CA ILE A 85 3.00 7.78 -6.70
C ILE A 85 3.05 6.97 -5.41
N ARG A 86 3.78 5.84 -5.37
CA ARG A 86 3.98 5.05 -4.16
C ARG A 86 4.71 5.83 -3.08
N ALA A 87 5.81 6.49 -3.42
CA ALA A 87 6.58 7.31 -2.48
C ALA A 87 5.71 8.44 -1.90
N ARG A 88 4.86 9.05 -2.74
CA ARG A 88 3.91 10.07 -2.28
C ARG A 88 2.85 9.51 -1.34
N ALA A 89 2.24 8.39 -1.69
CA ALA A 89 1.25 7.70 -0.85
C ALA A 89 1.85 7.28 0.51
N GLU A 90 3.09 6.76 0.51
CA GLU A 90 3.79 6.38 1.74
C GLU A 90 4.09 7.60 2.61
N HIS A 91 4.49 8.72 2.02
CA HIS A 91 4.70 9.97 2.76
C HIS A 91 3.40 10.43 3.44
N ILE A 92 2.26 10.39 2.74
CA ILE A 92 0.95 10.74 3.30
C ILE A 92 0.57 9.78 4.44
N ALA A 93 0.77 8.47 4.26
CA ALA A 93 0.50 7.49 5.29
C ALA A 93 1.34 7.76 6.56
N ARG A 94 2.63 8.05 6.39
CA ARG A 94 3.54 8.38 7.51
C ARG A 94 3.15 9.69 8.21
N ASP A 95 2.73 10.71 7.47
CA ASP A 95 2.25 11.97 8.05
C ASP A 95 0.97 11.74 8.87
N TYR A 96 0.05 10.92 8.37
CA TYR A 96 -1.23 10.66 9.01
C TYR A 96 -1.15 9.73 10.23
N PHE A 97 -0.51 8.56 10.08
CA PHE A 97 -0.42 7.55 11.14
C PHE A 97 0.79 7.76 12.07
N GLY A 98 1.67 8.71 11.73
CA GLY A 98 2.84 9.05 12.51
C GLY A 98 3.81 7.87 12.69
N HIS A 99 4.45 7.82 13.85
CA HIS A 99 5.47 6.82 14.18
C HIS A 99 5.00 5.37 14.20
N ALA A 100 3.67 5.13 14.20
CA ALA A 100 3.13 3.78 14.13
C ALA A 100 3.30 3.17 12.73
N PHE A 101 3.39 3.98 11.68
CA PHE A 101 3.47 3.49 10.31
C PHE A 101 4.88 2.94 10.00
N PRO A 102 5.01 1.66 9.64
CA PRO A 102 6.31 1.09 9.31
C PRO A 102 6.80 1.60 7.94
N ALA A 103 8.11 1.55 7.74
CA ALA A 103 8.66 1.68 6.40
C ALA A 103 8.24 0.47 5.56
N VAL A 104 7.79 0.71 4.34
CA VAL A 104 7.36 -0.38 3.45
C VAL A 104 8.50 -0.71 2.48
N PRO A 105 9.05 -1.93 2.48
CA PRO A 105 10.03 -2.34 1.48
C PRO A 105 9.30 -2.68 0.18
N TRP A 106 9.79 -2.10 -0.93
CA TRP A 106 9.25 -2.25 -2.29
C TRP A 106 10.30 -2.80 -3.24
#